data_AF-A0A7J8GHG9-F1
#
_entry.id   AF-A0A7J8GHG9-F1
#
_cell.length_a   1.000
_cell.length_b   1.000
_cell.length_c   1.000
_cell.angle_alpha   90.00
_cell.angle_beta   90.00
_cell.angle_gamma   90.00
#
_symmetry.space_group_name_H-M   'P 1'
#
loop_
_entity.id
_entity.type
_entity.pdbx_description
1 polymer ?
#
loop_
_entity_poly.entity_id
_entity_poly.type
_entity_poly.pdbx_seq_one_letter_code
_entity_poly.pdbx_strand_id
1 'polypeptide(L)'
;MELEDGVVYQEEPGGSGAVMSERVSGLAGSIYREFERLIGRYDEEVVKELMPLVVAVLENLDSVFAQDQEHQVELELLRDDNEQLITQYEREKALRKHAEEKFIEFEDSQEQEKKDLQTRVESLESQTRQLELKAKNYADQSK
;
A
#
# COMPACT_ATOMS: atom_id res chain seq x y z
N MET A 1 18.33 4.73 -11.25
CA MET A 1 17.18 5.25 -12.01
C MET A 1 16.22 5.72 -10.94
N GLU A 2 16.33 7.01 -10.63
CA GLU A 2 15.51 7.72 -9.65
C GLU A 2 14.09 7.81 -10.20
N LEU A 3 13.10 7.45 -9.39
CA LEU A 3 11.71 7.80 -9.65
C LEU A 3 11.32 8.80 -8.57
N GLU A 4 11.51 10.07 -8.90
CA GLU A 4 10.66 11.14 -8.41
C GLU A 4 9.23 10.83 -8.83
N ASP A 5 8.31 10.81 -7.87
CA ASP A 5 6.94 11.27 -8.14
C ASP A 5 6.41 11.90 -6.84
N GLY A 6 6.76 13.16 -6.66
CA GLY A 6 6.18 14.02 -5.65
C GLY A 6 4.80 14.43 -6.11
N VAL A 7 3.77 13.71 -5.66
CA VAL A 7 2.39 14.18 -5.77
C VAL A 7 2.21 15.29 -4.73
N VAL A 8 2.47 16.52 -5.18
CA VAL A 8 2.11 17.73 -4.44
C VAL A 8 0.59 17.86 -4.55
N TYR A 9 -0.12 17.45 -3.51
CA TYR A 9 -1.50 17.88 -3.30
C TYR A 9 -1.45 19.39 -3.07
N GLN A 10 -1.61 20.15 -4.14
CA GLN A 10 -1.84 21.57 -4.07
C GLN A 10 -3.26 21.74 -3.52
N GLU A 11 -3.38 21.88 -2.20
CA GLU A 11 -4.57 22.47 -1.59
C GLU A 11 -4.74 23.86 -2.19
N GLU A 12 -5.70 24.02 -3.10
CA GLU A 12 -6.20 25.33 -3.51
C GLU A 12 -6.94 25.94 -2.31
N PRO A 13 -6.42 27.00 -1.67
CA PRO A 13 -7.07 27.63 -0.55
C PRO A 13 -8.07 28.66 -1.09
N GLY A 14 -9.34 28.26 -1.12
CA GLY A 14 -10.47 29.16 -1.23
C GLY A 14 -11.10 29.24 -2.63
N GLY A 15 -12.29 28.63 -2.77
CA GLY A 15 -13.04 28.82 -4.00
C GLY A 15 -14.26 27.95 -4.21
N SER A 16 -14.96 27.51 -3.15
CA SER A 16 -16.31 26.98 -3.31
C SER A 16 -17.04 27.25 -2.01
N GLY A 17 -17.94 28.23 -2.01
CA GLY A 17 -19.05 28.17 -1.07
C GLY A 17 -19.71 26.82 -1.35
N ALA A 18 -19.52 25.86 -0.44
CA ALA A 18 -20.01 24.51 -0.60
C ALA A 18 -21.46 24.62 -1.06
N VAL A 19 -21.75 24.08 -2.24
CA VAL A 19 -23.10 24.11 -2.77
C VAL A 19 -23.93 23.33 -1.78
N MET A 20 -24.83 24.04 -1.08
CA MET A 20 -25.63 23.48 0.00
C MET A 20 -26.25 22.17 -0.45
N SER A 21 -26.08 21.12 0.36
CA SER A 21 -26.53 19.77 0.03
C SER A 21 -27.99 19.82 -0.43
N GLU A 22 -28.30 19.13 -1.54
CA GLU A 22 -29.64 19.15 -2.14
C GLU A 22 -30.73 18.75 -1.11
N ARG A 23 -30.36 17.88 -0.15
CA ARG A 23 -31.22 17.50 0.97
C ARG A 23 -31.45 18.65 1.95
N VAL A 24 -30.39 19.39 2.31
CA VAL A 24 -30.47 20.52 3.26
C VAL A 24 -31.19 21.68 2.60
N SER A 25 -30.95 21.96 1.32
CA SER A 25 -31.68 22.95 0.51
C SER A 25 -33.19 22.62 0.44
N GLY A 26 -33.55 21.35 0.21
CA GLY A 26 -34.94 20.90 0.21
C GLY A 26 -35.64 21.06 1.56
N LEU A 27 -34.92 20.77 2.66
CA LEU A 27 -35.39 21.01 4.03
C LEU A 27 -35.58 22.51 4.30
N ALA A 28 -34.59 23.33 3.96
CA ALA A 28 -34.65 24.78 4.09
C ALA A 28 -35.88 25.34 3.36
N GLY A 29 -36.07 24.97 2.09
CA GLY A 29 -37.22 25.41 1.29
C GLY A 29 -38.57 24.99 1.89
N SER A 30 -38.65 23.82 2.52
CA SER A 30 -39.86 23.37 3.22
C SER A 30 -40.12 24.17 4.49
N ILE A 31 -39.07 24.45 5.29
CA ILE A 31 -39.17 25.21 6.54
C ILE A 31 -39.53 26.67 6.25
N TYR A 32 -38.89 27.31 5.25
CA TYR A 32 -39.22 28.68 4.86
C TYR A 32 -40.67 28.82 4.39
N ARG A 33 -41.22 27.81 3.69
CA ARG A 33 -42.64 27.81 3.29
C ARG A 33 -43.59 27.71 4.49
N GLU A 34 -43.22 27.01 5.55
CA GLU A 34 -43.99 27.02 6.81
C GLU A 34 -43.90 28.38 7.50
N PHE A 35 -42.71 28.99 7.53
CA PHE A 35 -42.54 30.34 8.08
C PHE A 35 -43.39 31.38 7.33
N GLU A 36 -43.41 31.35 6.00
CA GLU A 36 -44.30 32.22 5.22
C GLU A 36 -45.78 32.05 5.60
N ARG A 37 -46.23 30.81 5.83
CA ARG A 37 -47.60 30.54 6.29
C ARG A 37 -47.87 31.06 7.70
N LEU A 38 -46.91 30.97 8.61
CA LEU A 38 -47.01 31.50 9.97
C LEU A 38 -47.07 33.02 9.96
N ILE A 39 -46.17 33.68 9.22
CA ILE A 39 -46.14 35.14 9.05
C ILE A 39 -47.49 35.62 8.48
N GLY A 40 -48.01 34.94 7.46
CA GLY A 40 -49.30 35.29 6.85
C GLY A 40 -50.51 35.20 7.78
N ARG A 41 -50.43 34.44 8.89
CA ARG A 41 -51.52 34.30 9.87
C ARG A 41 -51.31 35.09 11.16
N TYR A 42 -50.06 35.27 11.58
CA TYR A 42 -49.70 35.72 12.93
C TYR A 42 -48.67 36.86 12.95
N ASP A 43 -48.30 37.41 11.79
CA ASP A 43 -47.27 38.45 11.62
C ASP A 43 -45.82 37.92 11.80
N GLU A 44 -44.84 38.75 11.44
CA GLU A 44 -43.41 38.40 11.42
C GLU A 44 -42.81 38.18 12.82
N GLU A 45 -43.35 38.86 13.84
CA GLU A 45 -42.81 38.79 15.20
C GLU A 45 -42.81 37.36 15.78
N VAL A 46 -43.69 36.46 15.31
CA VAL A 46 -43.72 35.06 15.80
C VAL A 46 -42.54 34.21 15.34
N VAL A 47 -41.84 34.60 14.27
CA VAL A 47 -40.71 33.83 13.72
C VAL A 47 -39.36 34.53 13.89
N LYS A 48 -39.36 35.81 14.28
CA LYS A 48 -38.18 36.67 14.36
C LYS A 48 -37.01 36.10 15.14
N GLU A 49 -37.26 35.50 16.30
CA GLU A 49 -36.22 34.86 17.12
C GLU A 49 -35.92 33.41 16.68
N LEU A 50 -36.89 32.75 16.05
CA LEU A 50 -36.76 31.35 15.64
C LEU A 50 -35.99 31.21 14.32
N MET A 51 -36.16 32.14 13.39
CA MET A 51 -35.51 32.15 12.08
C MET A 51 -33.98 32.06 12.16
N PRO A 52 -33.26 32.89 12.95
CA PRO A 52 -31.80 32.76 13.07
C PRO A 52 -31.36 31.43 13.67
N LEU A 53 -32.14 30.83 14.58
CA LEU A 53 -31.84 29.51 15.14
C LEU A 53 -31.96 28.42 14.06
N VAL A 54 -33.01 28.48 13.24
CA VAL A 54 -33.20 27.53 12.14
C VAL A 54 -32.12 27.68 11.07
N VAL A 55 -31.76 28.92 10.72
CA VAL A 55 -30.64 29.18 9.81
C VAL A 55 -29.35 28.56 10.35
N ALA A 56 -29.02 28.83 11.62
CA ALA A 56 -27.83 28.25 12.24
C ALA A 56 -27.85 26.71 12.26
N VAL A 57 -29.00 26.09 12.48
CA VAL A 57 -29.13 24.62 12.42
C VAL A 57 -28.91 24.10 10.99
N LEU A 58 -29.45 24.77 9.97
CA LEU A 58 -29.28 24.38 8.57
C LEU A 58 -27.83 24.55 8.11
N GLU A 59 -27.18 25.65 8.49
CA GLU A 59 -25.75 25.90 8.21
C GLU A 59 -24.85 24.85 8.87
N ASN A 60 -25.10 24.53 10.15
CA ASN A 60 -24.35 23.48 10.84
C ASN A 60 -24.56 22.10 10.19
N LEU A 61 -25.78 21.79 9.78
CA LEU A 61 -26.08 20.54 9.10
C LEU A 61 -25.34 20.44 7.76
N ASP A 62 -25.31 21.53 6.99
CA ASP A 62 -24.60 21.58 5.72
C ASP A 62 -23.09 21.44 5.90
N SER A 63 -22.51 22.11 6.92
CA SER A 63 -21.11 21.95 7.29
C SER A 63 -20.75 20.51 7.67
N VAL A 64 -21.60 19.83 8.45
CA VAL A 64 -21.39 18.43 8.83
C VAL A 64 -21.47 17.52 7.61
N PHE A 65 -22.41 17.77 6.68
CA PHE A 65 -22.49 17.00 5.43
C PHE A 65 -21.24 17.18 4.55
N ALA A 66 -20.73 18.39 4.43
CA ALA A 66 -19.51 18.66 3.67
C ALA A 66 -18.30 17.91 4.26
N GLN A 67 -18.13 17.96 5.59
CA GLN A 67 -17.07 17.23 6.30
C GLN A 67 -17.23 15.70 6.15
N ASP A 68 -18.45 15.18 6.24
CA ASP A 68 -18.71 13.75 6.06
C ASP A 68 -18.35 13.27 4.64
N GLN A 69 -18.67 14.08 3.62
CA GLN A 69 -18.29 13.79 2.24
C GLN A 69 -16.78 13.82 2.04
N GLU A 70 -16.08 14.78 2.63
CA GLU A 70 -14.61 14.88 2.60
C GLU A 70 -13.96 13.65 3.25
N HIS A 71 -14.39 13.27 4.45
CA HIS A 71 -13.92 12.06 5.12
C HIS A 71 -14.23 10.79 4.32
N GLN A 72 -15.39 10.73 3.65
CA GLN A 72 -15.73 9.58 2.82
C GLN A 72 -14.78 9.43 1.63
N VAL A 73 -14.39 10.53 1.00
CA VAL A 73 -13.38 10.55 -0.07
C VAL A 73 -12.00 10.13 0.46
N GLU A 74 -11.58 10.68 1.61
CA GLU A 74 -10.31 10.30 2.25
C GLU A 74 -10.27 8.80 2.58
N LEU A 75 -11.36 8.25 3.13
CA LEU A 75 -11.47 6.82 3.42
C LEU A 75 -11.38 5.95 2.17
N GLU A 76 -11.91 6.40 1.04
CA GLU A 76 -11.82 5.68 -0.24
C GLU A 76 -10.38 5.69 -0.77
N LEU A 77 -9.70 6.84 -0.73
CA LEU A 77 -8.29 6.96 -1.10
C LEU A 77 -7.40 6.05 -0.24
N LEU A 78 -7.58 6.07 1.09
CA LEU A 78 -6.82 5.22 2.00
C LEU A 78 -7.08 3.72 1.76
N ARG A 79 -8.28 3.34 1.33
CA ARG A 79 -8.60 1.95 0.97
C ARG A 79 -7.88 1.54 -0.30
N ASP A 80 -7.89 2.38 -1.33
CA ASP A 80 -7.20 2.12 -2.59
C ASP A 80 -5.68 1.99 -2.38
N ASP A 81 -5.08 2.89 -1.59
CA ASP A 81 -3.67 2.82 -1.22
C ASP A 81 -3.34 1.53 -0.45
N ASN A 82 -4.22 1.11 0.46
CA ASN A 82 -4.03 -0.13 1.21
C ASN A 82 -4.08 -1.37 0.29
N GLU A 83 -5.00 -1.40 -0.67
CA GLU A 83 -5.12 -2.50 -1.64
C GLU A 83 -3.86 -2.59 -2.52
N GLN A 84 -3.34 -1.44 -2.96
CA GLN A 84 -2.09 -1.39 -3.71
C GLN A 84 -0.90 -1.91 -2.88
N LEU A 85 -0.80 -1.48 -1.62
CA LEU A 85 0.25 -1.95 -0.70
C LEU A 85 0.18 -3.46 -0.46
N ILE A 86 -1.01 -4.02 -0.28
CA ILE A 86 -1.20 -5.47 -0.13
C ILE A 86 -0.71 -6.19 -1.39
N THR A 87 -1.12 -5.73 -2.57
CA THR A 87 -0.72 -6.33 -3.85
C THR A 87 0.80 -6.32 -4.04
N GLN A 88 1.46 -5.21 -3.71
CA GLN A 88 2.91 -5.09 -3.77
C GLN A 88 3.61 -6.01 -2.77
N TYR A 89 3.11 -6.08 -1.54
CA TYR A 89 3.63 -6.97 -0.51
C TYR A 89 3.55 -8.44 -0.93
N GLU A 90 2.43 -8.87 -1.48
CA GLU A 90 2.26 -10.25 -1.95
C GLU A 90 3.21 -10.60 -3.09
N ARG A 91 3.39 -9.67 -4.03
CA ARG A 91 4.37 -9.81 -5.13
C ARG A 91 5.79 -9.97 -4.58
N GLU A 92 6.21 -9.11 -3.67
CA GLU A 92 7.56 -9.14 -3.10
C GLU A 92 7.78 -10.41 -2.28
N LYS A 93 6.77 -10.83 -1.50
CA LYS A 93 6.79 -12.09 -0.75
C LYS A 93 6.97 -13.29 -1.69
N ALA A 94 6.30 -13.31 -2.85
CA ALA A 94 6.44 -14.37 -3.84
C ALA A 94 7.85 -14.36 -4.48
N LEU A 95 8.37 -13.19 -4.84
CA LEU A 95 9.72 -13.04 -5.39
C LEU A 95 10.79 -13.52 -4.41
N ARG A 96 10.67 -13.14 -3.13
CA ARG A 96 11.59 -13.58 -2.08
C ARG A 96 11.56 -15.10 -1.89
N LYS A 97 10.37 -15.70 -1.83
CA LYS A 97 10.23 -17.16 -1.73
C LYS A 97 10.92 -17.87 -2.91
N HIS A 98 10.69 -17.39 -4.13
CA HIS A 98 11.30 -17.96 -5.32
C HIS A 98 12.83 -17.75 -5.35
N ALA A 99 13.35 -16.64 -4.83
CA ALA A 99 14.78 -16.42 -4.68
C ALA A 99 15.41 -17.37 -3.64
N GLU A 100 14.73 -17.59 -2.51
CA GLU A 100 15.13 -18.56 -1.48
C GLU A 100 15.18 -19.98 -2.05
N GLU A 101 14.16 -20.40 -2.82
CA GLU A 101 14.13 -21.71 -3.50
C GLU A 101 15.33 -21.88 -4.45
N LYS A 102 15.61 -20.88 -5.29
CA LYS A 102 16.77 -20.91 -6.20
C LYS A 102 18.11 -20.96 -5.48
N PHE A 103 18.21 -20.31 -4.32
CA PHE A 103 19.44 -20.33 -3.54
C PHE A 103 19.73 -21.73 -2.98
N ILE A 104 18.70 -22.43 -2.50
CA ILE A 104 18.80 -23.81 -2.03
C ILE A 104 19.23 -24.74 -3.17
N GLU A 105 18.59 -24.65 -4.34
CA GLU A 105 18.98 -25.43 -5.53
C GLU A 105 20.44 -25.21 -5.93
N PHE A 106 20.91 -23.96 -5.83
CA PHE A 106 22.29 -23.60 -6.11
C PHE A 106 23.27 -24.18 -5.08
N GLU A 107 22.97 -24.07 -3.78
CA GLU A 107 23.80 -24.67 -2.72
C GLU A 107 23.93 -26.20 -2.89
N ASP A 108 22.81 -26.88 -3.16
CA ASP A 108 22.81 -28.33 -3.40
C ASP A 108 23.68 -28.72 -4.60
N SER A 109 23.59 -27.97 -5.69
CA SER A 109 24.42 -28.19 -6.88
C SER A 109 25.91 -27.96 -6.58
N GLN A 110 26.24 -26.91 -5.83
CA GLN A 110 27.63 -26.59 -5.48
C GLN A 110 28.24 -27.63 -4.54
N GLU A 111 27.46 -28.10 -3.55
CA GLU A 111 27.92 -29.14 -2.63
C GLU A 111 28.12 -30.49 -3.35
N GLN A 112 27.29 -30.80 -4.34
CA GLN A 112 27.49 -31.98 -5.20
C GLN A 112 28.77 -31.87 -6.03
N GLU A 113 28.99 -30.74 -6.71
CA GLU A 113 30.21 -30.50 -7.49
C GLU A 113 31.48 -30.58 -6.62
N LYS A 114 31.44 -30.00 -5.43
CA LYS A 114 32.52 -30.08 -4.45
C LYS A 114 32.84 -31.52 -4.03
N LYS A 115 31.81 -32.35 -3.76
CA LYS A 115 32.00 -33.77 -3.44
C LYS A 115 32.62 -34.54 -4.60
N ASP A 116 32.20 -34.27 -5.82
CA ASP A 116 32.74 -34.92 -7.02
C ASP A 116 34.21 -34.53 -7.25
N LEU A 117 34.55 -33.25 -7.09
CA LEU A 117 35.93 -32.76 -7.15
C LEU A 117 36.79 -33.37 -6.05
N GLN A 118 36.29 -33.46 -4.81
CA GLN A 118 37.03 -34.05 -3.71
C GLN A 118 37.31 -35.54 -3.95
N THR A 119 36.32 -36.29 -4.44
CA THR A 119 36.48 -37.69 -4.86
C THR A 119 37.54 -37.81 -5.97
N ARG A 120 37.56 -36.88 -6.92
CA ARG A 120 38.56 -36.86 -8.00
C ARG A 120 39.97 -36.60 -7.47
N VAL A 121 40.13 -35.68 -6.52
CA VAL A 121 41.40 -35.39 -5.85
C VAL A 121 41.92 -36.63 -5.13
N GLU A 122 41.09 -37.27 -4.30
CA GLU A 122 41.46 -38.49 -3.57
C GLU A 122 41.92 -39.62 -4.51
N SER A 123 41.24 -39.77 -5.67
CA SER A 123 41.61 -40.73 -6.70
C SER A 123 42.98 -40.43 -7.31
N LEU A 124 43.25 -39.17 -7.66
CA LEU A 124 44.53 -38.74 -8.23
C LEU A 124 45.69 -38.87 -7.23
N GLU A 125 45.45 -38.55 -5.96
CA GLU A 125 46.44 -38.77 -4.90
C GLU A 125 46.78 -40.26 -4.73
N SER A 126 45.78 -41.13 -4.76
CA SER A 126 45.98 -42.58 -4.70
C SER A 126 46.81 -43.08 -5.88
N GLN A 127 46.48 -42.63 -7.10
CA GLN A 127 47.25 -42.95 -8.30
C GLN A 127 48.71 -42.47 -8.20
N THR A 128 48.92 -41.25 -7.69
CA THR A 128 50.25 -40.67 -7.51
C THR A 128 51.08 -41.50 -6.53
N ARG A 129 50.53 -41.84 -5.36
CA ARG A 129 51.17 -42.72 -4.36
C ARG A 129 51.53 -44.09 -4.96
N GLN A 130 50.66 -44.68 -5.77
CA GLN A 130 50.95 -45.95 -6.46
C GLN A 130 52.09 -45.83 -7.48
N LEU A 131 52.15 -44.73 -8.24
CA LEU A 131 53.21 -44.49 -9.20
C LEU A 131 54.56 -44.25 -8.52
N GLU A 132 54.58 -43.51 -7.42
CA GLU A 132 55.78 -43.30 -6.59
C GLU A 132 56.34 -44.62 -6.04
N LEU A 133 55.47 -45.50 -5.52
CA LEU A 133 55.88 -46.82 -5.05
C LEU A 133 56.45 -47.68 -6.19
N LYS A 134 55.80 -47.68 -7.36
CA LYS A 134 56.32 -48.40 -8.54
C LYS A 134 57.69 -47.86 -8.96
N ALA A 135 57.86 -46.54 -9.03
CA ALA A 135 59.12 -45.91 -9.40
C ALA A 135 60.24 -46.27 -8.41
N LYS A 136 59.95 -46.25 -7.10
CA LYS A 136 60.89 -46.66 -6.06
C LYS A 136 61.31 -48.13 -6.22
N ASN A 137 60.35 -49.02 -6.45
CA ASN A 137 60.63 -50.45 -6.68
C ASN A 137 61.49 -50.69 -7.93
N TYR A 138 61.25 -49.97 -9.03
CA TYR A 138 62.09 -50.07 -10.23
C TYR A 138 63.52 -49.57 -9.99
N ALA A 139 63.67 -48.44 -9.26
CA ALA A 139 64.98 -47.91 -8.90
C ALA A 139 65.76 -48.91 -8.04
N ASP A 140 65.11 -49.56 -7.07
CA ASP A 140 65.74 -50.56 -6.20
C ASP A 140 66.12 -51.84 -6.95
N GLN A 141 65.36 -52.26 -7.98
CA GLN A 141 65.71 -53.42 -8.84
C GLN A 141 66.86 -53.14 -9.82
N SER A 142 67.16 -51.87 -10.10
CA SER A 142 68.21 -51.46 -11.04
C SER A 142 69.59 -51.25 -10.39
N LYS A 143 69.70 -51.44 -9.08
CA LYS A 143 70.95 -51.40 -8.30
C LYS A 143 71.50 -52.81 -8.07
#